data_AF-A0A935EFU0-F1
#
_entry.id   AF-A0A935EFU0-F1
#
_cell.length_a   1.000
_cell.length_b   1.000
_cell.length_c   1.000
_cell.angle_alpha   90.00
_cell.angle_beta   90.00
_cell.angle_gamma   90.00
#
_symmetry.space_group_name_H-M   'P 1'
#
loop_
_entity.id
_entity.type
_entity.pdbx_description
1 polymer ?
#
loop_
_entity_poly.entity_id
_entity_poly.type
_entity_poly.pdbx_seq_one_letter_code
_entity_poly.pdbx_strand_id
1 'polypeptide(L)'
;MMKHGLVLAAPVLLLCGCDKGVDMKNASASEVADTVKEATADGQFVSPGRWESTMTMIDMSMPGMPPEAQAQMKGIMGKPKTFTSCLTEADAKKPREDFFSGGDSKCRYEHFTMSGGVIDAAMICNDQGGVRTMTMKGSYAPERYQMAMTAKSSGGPGGGMSMKMEMDAKRIGACTGKEGG
;
A
#
# COMPACT_ATOMS: atom_id res chain seq x y z
N MET A 1 54.25 2.47 -26.63
CA MET A 1 53.26 3.46 -26.14
C MET A 1 51.88 2.84 -26.29
N MET A 2 51.16 2.73 -25.18
CA MET A 2 50.03 1.82 -24.99
C MET A 2 48.78 2.18 -25.81
N LYS A 3 48.26 1.20 -26.55
CA LYS A 3 46.86 1.10 -26.94
C LYS A 3 46.14 0.35 -25.82
N HIS A 4 45.24 1.02 -25.10
CA HIS A 4 44.40 0.37 -24.10
C HIS A 4 43.04 0.03 -24.70
N GLY A 5 42.78 -1.28 -24.75
CA GLY A 5 41.58 -1.89 -25.28
C GLY A 5 40.36 -1.62 -24.41
N LEU A 6 39.24 -1.49 -25.11
CA LEU A 6 37.88 -1.37 -24.59
C LEU A 6 37.53 -2.64 -23.80
N VAL A 7 37.39 -2.53 -22.48
CA VAL A 7 36.88 -3.61 -21.62
C VAL A 7 35.36 -3.51 -21.60
N LEU A 8 34.70 -4.50 -22.21
CA LEU A 8 33.29 -4.83 -21.97
C LEU A 8 33.11 -5.16 -20.48
N ALA A 9 32.32 -4.37 -19.77
CA ALA A 9 31.80 -4.74 -18.46
C ALA A 9 30.29 -4.99 -18.61
N ALA A 10 29.92 -6.25 -18.88
CA ALA A 10 28.55 -6.73 -18.71
C ALA A 10 28.30 -6.91 -17.20
N PRO A 11 27.26 -6.31 -16.60
CA PRO A 11 26.93 -6.61 -15.23
C PRO A 11 26.36 -8.03 -15.16
N VAL A 12 27.09 -8.90 -14.49
CA VAL A 12 26.63 -10.22 -14.05
C VAL A 12 25.47 -10.00 -13.08
N LEU A 13 24.25 -10.25 -13.53
CA LEU A 13 23.07 -10.37 -12.68
C LEU A 13 23.25 -11.64 -11.83
N LEU A 14 23.66 -11.46 -10.57
CA LEU A 14 23.64 -12.49 -9.54
C LEU A 14 22.18 -12.84 -9.23
N LEU A 15 21.70 -13.92 -9.85
CA LEU A 15 20.49 -14.64 -9.46
C LEU A 15 20.74 -15.36 -8.11
N CYS A 16 20.54 -14.64 -7.00
CA CYS A 16 20.48 -15.24 -5.67
C CYS A 16 19.02 -15.45 -5.26
N GLY A 17 18.64 -16.71 -5.08
CA GLY A 17 17.66 -17.14 -4.07
C GLY A 17 16.19 -17.11 -4.48
N CYS A 18 15.57 -18.30 -4.50
CA CYS A 18 14.12 -18.51 -4.48
C CYS A 18 13.48 -18.04 -3.16
N ASP A 19 13.45 -16.73 -2.94
CA ASP A 19 12.42 -16.10 -2.14
C ASP A 19 11.63 -15.25 -3.13
N LYS A 20 10.43 -15.71 -3.54
CA LYS A 20 9.50 -14.97 -4.42
C LYS A 20 8.88 -13.75 -3.71
N GLY A 21 9.68 -13.07 -2.89
CA GLY A 21 9.32 -11.89 -2.15
C GLY A 21 9.87 -10.64 -2.83
N VAL A 22 9.18 -9.53 -2.61
CA VAL A 22 9.67 -8.21 -2.97
C VAL A 22 10.36 -7.63 -1.74
N ASP A 23 11.61 -7.19 -1.87
CA ASP A 23 12.30 -6.32 -0.89
C ASP A 23 12.92 -5.18 -1.69
N MET A 24 12.36 -3.99 -1.53
CA MET A 24 12.77 -2.79 -2.24
C MET A 24 12.98 -1.67 -1.23
N LYS A 25 14.01 -0.87 -1.42
CA LYS A 25 14.30 0.32 -0.61
C LYS A 25 14.52 1.51 -1.52
N ASN A 26 14.05 2.68 -1.08
CA ASN A 26 14.20 3.92 -1.84
C ASN A 26 13.72 3.73 -3.30
N ALA A 27 12.48 3.27 -3.49
CA ALA A 27 11.93 2.92 -4.81
C ALA A 27 10.73 3.82 -5.16
N SER A 28 10.55 4.12 -6.45
CA SER A 28 9.34 4.78 -6.93
C SER A 28 8.13 3.84 -6.85
N ALA A 29 6.94 4.42 -6.93
CA ALA A 29 5.71 3.62 -6.99
C ALA A 29 5.67 2.68 -8.21
N SER A 30 6.19 3.13 -9.35
CA SER A 30 6.24 2.31 -10.57
C SER A 30 7.22 1.13 -10.43
N GLU A 31 8.41 1.35 -9.86
CA GLU A 31 9.40 0.29 -9.61
C GLU A 31 8.85 -0.79 -8.68
N VAL A 32 8.16 -0.39 -7.61
CA VAL A 32 7.51 -1.34 -6.69
C VAL A 32 6.39 -2.09 -7.39
N ALA A 33 5.54 -1.41 -8.17
CA ALA A 33 4.42 -2.04 -8.86
C ALA A 33 4.88 -3.07 -9.91
N ASP A 34 5.93 -2.76 -10.68
CA ASP A 34 6.52 -3.69 -11.64
C ASP A 34 7.09 -4.93 -10.94
N THR A 35 7.83 -4.73 -9.84
CA THR A 35 8.43 -5.83 -9.08
C THR A 35 7.35 -6.69 -8.40
N VAL A 36 6.31 -6.08 -7.84
CA VAL A 36 5.15 -6.79 -7.28
C VAL A 36 4.45 -7.60 -8.35
N LYS A 37 4.20 -7.03 -9.52
CA LYS A 37 3.55 -7.73 -10.64
C LYS A 37 4.34 -8.97 -11.07
N GLU A 38 5.67 -8.90 -11.10
CA GLU A 38 6.52 -10.07 -11.37
C GLU A 38 6.43 -11.10 -10.24
N ALA A 39 6.52 -10.67 -8.98
CA ALA A 39 6.45 -11.55 -7.81
C ALA A 39 5.07 -12.22 -7.62
N THR A 40 3.98 -11.56 -8.07
CA THR A 40 2.61 -12.06 -7.94
C THR A 40 2.03 -12.60 -9.24
N ALA A 41 2.84 -12.76 -10.29
CA ALA A 41 2.40 -13.26 -11.60
C ALA A 41 1.70 -14.62 -11.52
N ASP A 42 2.06 -15.43 -10.52
CA ASP A 42 1.44 -16.74 -10.21
C ASP A 42 0.06 -16.63 -9.52
N GLY A 43 -0.47 -15.42 -9.29
CA GLY A 43 -1.79 -15.19 -8.69
C GLY A 43 -1.83 -15.37 -7.17
N GLN A 44 -0.68 -15.25 -6.51
CA GLN A 44 -0.48 -15.65 -5.11
C GLN A 44 -0.79 -14.56 -4.07
N PHE A 45 -1.26 -13.39 -4.51
CA PHE A 45 -1.55 -12.25 -3.63
C PHE A 45 -2.94 -12.37 -2.98
N VAL A 46 -4.00 -12.27 -3.77
CA VAL A 46 -5.39 -12.45 -3.32
C VAL A 46 -6.20 -13.09 -4.44
N SER A 47 -7.22 -13.87 -4.09
CA SER A 47 -8.08 -14.51 -5.07
C SER A 47 -9.13 -13.53 -5.63
N PRO A 48 -9.42 -13.60 -6.93
CA PRO A 48 -10.52 -12.84 -7.53
C PRO A 48 -11.85 -13.23 -6.90
N GLY A 49 -12.78 -12.28 -6.87
CA GLY A 49 -14.13 -12.50 -6.37
C GLY A 49 -14.69 -11.31 -5.60
N ARG A 50 -15.78 -11.57 -4.89
CA ARG A 50 -16.46 -10.62 -4.03
C ARG A 50 -15.75 -10.56 -2.69
N TRP A 51 -15.40 -9.35 -2.26
CA TRP A 51 -14.74 -9.08 -1.00
C TRP A 51 -15.61 -8.20 -0.12
N GLU A 52 -15.74 -8.57 1.14
CA GLU A 52 -16.25 -7.69 2.19
C GLU A 52 -15.07 -7.14 2.98
N SER A 53 -15.00 -5.81 3.05
CA SER A 53 -13.97 -5.08 3.74
C SER A 53 -14.59 -4.26 4.85
N THR A 54 -14.03 -4.34 6.04
CA THR A 54 -14.37 -3.52 7.20
C THR A 54 -13.21 -2.59 7.47
N MET A 55 -13.45 -1.28 7.30
CA MET A 55 -12.48 -0.23 7.62
C MET A 55 -12.84 0.39 8.97
N THR A 56 -11.87 0.46 9.87
CA THR A 56 -12.01 1.04 11.20
C THR A 56 -11.00 2.15 11.38
N MET A 57 -11.47 3.36 11.69
CA MET A 57 -10.58 4.44 12.09
C MET A 57 -10.20 4.27 13.56
N ILE A 58 -8.93 3.97 13.81
CA ILE A 58 -8.41 3.71 15.15
C ILE A 58 -8.07 5.02 15.86
N ASP A 59 -7.44 5.95 15.13
CA ASP A 59 -7.04 7.22 15.70
C ASP A 59 -6.96 8.31 14.63
N MET A 60 -7.25 9.54 15.05
CA MET A 60 -7.09 10.74 14.23
C MET A 60 -6.74 11.90 15.15
N SER A 61 -5.73 12.68 14.76
CA SER A 61 -5.32 13.89 15.46
C SER A 61 -4.99 14.99 14.45
N MET A 62 -5.47 16.19 14.72
CA MET A 62 -5.27 17.39 13.91
C MET A 62 -4.91 18.55 14.85
N PRO A 63 -3.75 19.21 14.67
CA PRO A 63 -3.38 20.37 15.46
C PRO A 63 -4.40 21.51 15.33
N GLY A 64 -4.63 22.24 16.41
CA GLY A 64 -5.60 23.34 16.46
C GLY A 64 -7.05 22.92 16.67
N MET A 65 -7.33 21.62 16.79
CA MET A 65 -8.68 21.12 17.04
C MET A 65 -9.00 21.04 18.53
N PRO A 66 -10.14 21.62 18.98
CA PRO A 66 -10.60 21.48 20.37
C PRO A 66 -10.79 20.01 20.78
N PRO A 67 -10.48 19.65 22.04
CA PRO A 67 -10.66 18.27 22.54
C PRO A 67 -12.07 17.72 22.34
N GLU A 68 -13.10 18.55 22.49
CA GLU A 68 -14.50 18.17 22.31
C GLU A 68 -14.79 17.79 20.84
N ALA A 69 -14.23 18.55 19.89
CA ALA A 69 -14.36 18.27 18.47
C ALA A 69 -13.58 17.00 18.06
N GLN A 70 -12.40 16.77 18.64
CA GLN A 70 -11.65 15.52 18.43
C GLN A 70 -12.45 14.31 18.94
N ALA A 71 -13.03 14.39 20.14
CA ALA A 71 -13.84 13.31 20.70
C ALA A 71 -15.10 13.02 19.86
N GLN A 72 -15.80 14.09 19.42
CA GLN A 72 -16.96 13.96 18.55
C GLN A 72 -16.58 13.31 17.21
N MET A 73 -15.48 13.73 16.57
CA MET A 73 -15.04 13.11 15.32
C MET A 73 -14.63 11.66 15.50
N LYS A 74 -13.91 11.30 16.58
CA LYS A 74 -13.62 9.89 16.88
C LYS A 74 -14.91 9.09 17.06
N GLY A 75 -15.94 9.65 17.71
CA GLY A 75 -17.24 8.98 17.87
C GLY A 75 -18.00 8.78 16.55
N ILE A 76 -17.87 9.72 15.61
CA ILE A 76 -18.51 9.63 14.28
C ILE A 76 -17.75 8.68 13.37
N MET A 77 -16.42 8.82 13.29
CA MET A 77 -15.55 8.14 12.32
C MET A 77 -15.02 6.79 12.82
N GLY A 78 -14.97 6.57 14.13
CA GLY A 78 -14.49 5.32 14.74
C GLY A 78 -15.46 4.14 14.59
N LYS A 79 -16.66 4.37 14.04
CA LYS A 79 -17.59 3.27 13.72
C LYS A 79 -17.04 2.49 12.52
N PRO A 80 -16.86 1.16 12.64
CA PRO A 80 -16.44 0.35 11.52
C PRO A 80 -17.38 0.52 10.32
N LYS A 81 -16.79 0.72 9.14
CA LYS A 81 -17.50 0.87 7.88
C LYS A 81 -17.25 -0.40 7.07
N THR A 82 -18.28 -1.22 6.94
CA THR A 82 -18.24 -2.39 6.07
C THR A 82 -18.76 -2.02 4.68
N PHE A 83 -18.03 -2.43 3.66
CA PHE A 83 -18.40 -2.28 2.27
C PHE A 83 -18.03 -3.53 1.49
N THR A 84 -18.65 -3.73 0.34
CA THR A 84 -18.33 -4.84 -0.55
C THR A 84 -17.73 -4.30 -1.84
N SER A 85 -16.66 -4.93 -2.31
CA SER A 85 -16.07 -4.68 -3.62
C SER A 85 -15.98 -5.98 -4.43
N CYS A 86 -15.97 -5.85 -5.75
CA CYS A 86 -15.61 -6.94 -6.65
C CYS A 86 -14.14 -6.75 -7.07
N LEU A 87 -13.31 -7.76 -6.82
CA LEU A 87 -11.95 -7.84 -7.32
C LEU A 87 -11.94 -8.73 -8.56
N THR A 88 -11.67 -8.16 -9.72
CA THR A 88 -11.58 -8.93 -10.96
C THR A 88 -10.27 -9.72 -11.03
N GLU A 89 -10.19 -10.73 -11.90
CA GLU A 89 -8.93 -11.42 -12.18
C GLU A 89 -7.83 -10.47 -12.67
N ALA A 90 -8.20 -9.47 -13.47
CA ALA A 90 -7.26 -8.50 -13.98
C ALA A 90 -6.67 -7.65 -12.85
N ASP A 91 -7.50 -7.23 -11.89
CA ASP A 91 -7.08 -6.45 -10.72
C ASP A 91 -6.26 -7.29 -9.72
N ALA A 92 -6.63 -8.57 -9.53
CA ALA A 92 -5.88 -9.49 -8.67
C ALA A 92 -4.49 -9.83 -9.22
N LYS A 93 -4.34 -9.91 -10.55
CA LYS A 93 -3.06 -10.17 -11.25
C LYS A 93 -2.21 -8.91 -11.43
N LYS A 94 -2.83 -7.73 -11.35
CA LYS A 94 -2.18 -6.43 -11.50
C LYS A 94 -2.68 -5.50 -10.41
N PRO A 95 -2.11 -5.56 -9.20
CA PRO A 95 -2.40 -4.53 -8.22
C PRO A 95 -1.96 -3.20 -8.83
N ARG A 96 -2.92 -2.31 -9.07
CA ARG A 96 -2.67 -1.02 -9.73
C ARG A 96 -1.63 -0.24 -8.91
N GLU A 97 -0.84 0.60 -9.57
CA GLU A 97 0.10 1.50 -8.89
C GLU A 97 -0.61 2.28 -7.76
N ASP A 98 -1.87 2.67 -8.01
CA ASP A 98 -2.75 3.33 -7.05
C ASP A 98 -3.03 2.52 -5.78
N PHE A 99 -2.99 1.19 -5.87
CA PHE A 99 -3.31 0.32 -4.74
C PHE A 99 -2.30 0.48 -3.61
N PHE A 100 -1.03 0.70 -3.95
CA PHE A 100 0.03 0.84 -2.96
C PHE A 100 0.42 2.31 -2.73
N SER A 101 0.47 3.14 -3.78
CA SER A 101 0.86 4.57 -3.66
C SER A 101 -0.31 5.52 -3.45
N GLY A 102 -1.55 5.09 -3.66
CA GLY A 102 -2.73 5.96 -3.69
C GLY A 102 -2.87 6.80 -4.98
N GLY A 103 -2.07 6.51 -6.01
CA GLY A 103 -2.12 7.15 -7.33
C GLY A 103 -1.31 8.44 -7.44
N ASP A 104 -0.43 8.69 -6.46
CA ASP A 104 0.39 9.88 -6.40
C ASP A 104 1.84 9.59 -6.81
N SER A 105 2.25 10.17 -7.94
CA SER A 105 3.61 10.04 -8.50
C SER A 105 4.69 10.76 -7.68
N LYS A 106 4.31 11.54 -6.66
CA LYS A 106 5.23 12.25 -5.76
C LYS A 106 5.58 11.46 -4.50
N CYS A 107 5.01 10.26 -4.36
CA CYS A 107 5.33 9.33 -3.29
C CYS A 107 6.53 8.45 -3.66
N ARG A 108 7.46 8.30 -2.72
CA ARG A 108 8.61 7.40 -2.82
C ARG A 108 8.64 6.48 -1.61
N TYR A 109 8.86 5.19 -1.85
CA TYR A 109 8.99 4.20 -0.79
C TYR A 109 10.35 4.34 -0.12
N GLU A 110 10.36 4.48 1.20
CA GLU A 110 11.58 4.27 1.99
C GLU A 110 11.93 2.78 1.99
N HIS A 111 10.92 1.94 2.24
CA HIS A 111 11.00 0.50 2.10
C HIS A 111 9.67 -0.09 1.66
N PHE A 112 9.74 -1.22 0.97
CA PHE A 112 8.62 -2.07 0.63
C PHE A 112 9.08 -3.51 0.71
N THR A 113 8.41 -4.29 1.55
CA THR A 113 8.63 -5.73 1.68
C THR A 113 7.31 -6.45 1.53
N MET A 114 7.32 -7.51 0.72
CA MET A 114 6.17 -8.37 0.52
C MET A 114 6.64 -9.79 0.30
N SER A 115 6.47 -10.65 1.30
CA SER A 115 6.84 -12.06 1.20
C SER A 115 6.07 -12.90 2.22
N GLY A 116 5.85 -14.18 1.91
CA GLY A 116 5.27 -15.13 2.87
C GLY A 116 3.90 -14.76 3.44
N GLY A 117 3.10 -13.95 2.73
CA GLY A 117 1.80 -13.49 3.23
C GLY A 117 1.88 -12.26 4.16
N VAL A 118 3.01 -11.55 4.20
CA VAL A 118 3.21 -10.33 4.99
C VAL A 118 3.61 -9.18 4.08
N ILE A 119 3.05 -7.99 4.34
CA ILE A 119 3.43 -6.72 3.70
C ILE A 119 3.91 -5.76 4.78
N ASP A 120 5.01 -5.06 4.52
CA ASP A 120 5.46 -3.92 5.31
C ASP A 120 6.05 -2.87 4.36
N ALA A 121 5.47 -1.68 4.37
CA ALA A 121 5.85 -0.58 3.51
C ALA A 121 5.86 0.75 4.27
N ALA A 122 6.84 1.60 3.97
CA ALA A 122 6.85 3.00 4.35
C ALA A 122 7.11 3.87 3.13
N MET A 123 6.38 4.97 3.03
CA MET A 123 6.44 5.89 1.90
C MET A 123 6.38 7.34 2.36
N ILE A 124 7.10 8.19 1.65
CA ILE A 124 7.12 9.64 1.83
C ILE A 124 6.62 10.28 0.55
N CYS A 125 5.60 11.12 0.67
CA CYS A 125 5.02 11.91 -0.40
C CYS A 125 5.33 13.38 -0.15
N ASN A 126 5.90 14.03 -1.17
CA ASN A 126 6.20 15.45 -1.13
C ASN A 126 5.05 16.22 -1.80
N ASP A 127 4.19 16.83 -0.99
CA ASP A 127 3.05 17.61 -1.45
C ASP A 127 3.41 19.10 -1.56
N GLN A 128 2.65 19.87 -2.34
CA GLN A 128 2.86 21.31 -2.45
C GLN A 128 2.51 21.98 -1.10
N GLY A 129 3.55 22.25 -0.28
CA GLY A 129 3.43 22.92 1.02
C GLY A 129 3.54 22.00 2.25
N GLY A 130 3.91 20.72 2.07
CA GLY A 130 4.07 19.78 3.19
C GLY A 130 4.64 18.42 2.80
N VAL A 131 5.02 17.64 3.81
CA VAL A 131 5.49 16.25 3.65
C VAL A 131 4.49 15.31 4.31
N ARG A 132 4.07 14.28 3.57
CA ARG A 132 3.20 13.21 4.06
C ARG A 132 3.96 11.91 4.15
N THR A 133 4.07 11.34 5.34
CA THR A 133 4.63 10.00 5.58
C THR A 133 3.52 8.99 5.79
N MET A 134 3.64 7.82 5.19
CA MET A 134 2.69 6.73 5.35
C MET A 134 3.41 5.44 5.65
N THR A 135 2.87 4.66 6.58
CA THR A 135 3.32 3.30 6.83
C THR A 135 2.14 2.36 6.70
N MET A 136 2.39 1.19 6.11
CA MET A 136 1.40 0.16 5.91
C MET A 136 2.02 -1.17 6.32
N LYS A 137 1.34 -1.88 7.21
CA LYS A 137 1.78 -3.21 7.65
C LYS A 137 0.59 -4.14 7.70
N GLY A 138 0.76 -5.36 7.23
CA GLY A 138 -0.36 -6.27 7.18
C GLY A 138 0.00 -7.68 6.80
N SER A 139 -1.04 -8.50 6.72
CA SER A 139 -0.97 -9.87 6.21
C SER A 139 -1.97 -10.07 5.09
N TYR A 140 -1.62 -10.94 4.14
CA TYR A 140 -2.45 -11.30 3.01
C TYR A 140 -2.45 -12.83 2.83
N ALA A 141 -3.58 -13.33 2.38
CA ALA A 141 -3.82 -14.71 2.01
C ALA A 141 -4.86 -14.73 0.89
N PRO A 142 -5.03 -15.86 0.18
CA PRO A 142 -5.95 -15.94 -0.95
C PRO A 142 -7.37 -15.43 -0.69
N GLU A 143 -7.89 -15.63 0.53
CA GLU A 143 -9.28 -15.25 0.87
C GLU A 143 -9.40 -14.23 2.02
N ARG A 144 -8.29 -13.69 2.51
CA ARG A 144 -8.30 -12.68 3.58
C ARG A 144 -7.09 -11.76 3.51
N TYR A 145 -7.26 -10.51 3.90
CA TYR A 145 -6.14 -9.64 4.21
C TYR A 145 -6.48 -8.72 5.38
N GLN A 146 -5.45 -8.30 6.11
CA GLN A 146 -5.55 -7.36 7.22
C GLN A 146 -4.44 -6.35 7.09
N MET A 147 -4.79 -5.07 7.06
CA MET A 147 -3.85 -3.97 6.86
C MET A 147 -4.03 -2.93 7.96
N ALA A 148 -2.94 -2.57 8.62
CA ALA A 148 -2.84 -1.42 9.50
C ALA A 148 -2.11 -0.31 8.74
N MET A 149 -2.74 0.86 8.66
CA MET A 149 -2.24 2.01 7.91
C MET A 149 -2.08 3.18 8.87
N THR A 150 -0.93 3.82 8.86
CA THR A 150 -0.70 5.10 9.52
C THR A 150 -0.31 6.13 8.48
N ALA A 151 -0.99 7.27 8.48
CA ALA A 151 -0.63 8.42 7.67
C ALA A 151 -0.35 9.61 8.59
N LYS A 152 0.70 10.36 8.30
CA LYS A 152 1.01 11.62 8.95
C LYS A 152 1.34 12.65 7.89
N SER A 153 0.69 13.80 7.91
CA SER A 153 1.07 14.97 7.13
C SER A 153 1.63 16.05 8.03
N SER A 154 2.64 16.74 7.53
CA SER A 154 3.26 17.91 8.15
C SER A 154 3.21 19.06 7.15
N GLY A 155 2.87 20.27 7.62
CA GLY A 155 2.67 21.44 6.76
C GLY A 155 1.26 21.53 6.13
N GLY A 156 1.05 22.58 5.32
CA GLY A 156 -0.24 22.92 4.69
C GLY A 156 -1.19 23.79 5.54
N PRO A 157 -2.28 24.34 4.95
CA PRO A 157 -3.19 25.29 5.61
C PRO A 157 -3.89 24.79 6.89
N GLY A 158 -3.86 23.47 7.15
CA GLY A 158 -4.49 22.81 8.30
C GLY A 158 -3.54 22.34 9.41
N GLY A 159 -2.24 22.67 9.37
CA GLY A 159 -1.32 22.40 10.48
C GLY A 159 -0.82 20.95 10.62
N GLY A 160 -1.09 20.08 9.66
CA GLY A 160 -0.74 18.65 9.68
C GLY A 160 -1.84 17.75 10.24
N MET A 161 -1.80 16.45 9.96
CA MET A 161 -2.80 15.49 10.41
C MET A 161 -2.15 14.13 10.61
N SER A 162 -2.46 13.44 11.69
CA SER A 162 -2.10 12.03 11.87
C SER A 162 -3.35 11.16 11.91
N MET A 163 -3.31 10.03 11.23
CA MET A 163 -4.43 9.11 11.11
C MET A 163 -3.94 7.67 11.17
N LYS A 164 -4.65 6.84 11.92
CA LYS A 164 -4.45 5.39 12.00
C LYS A 164 -5.75 4.70 11.62
N MET A 165 -5.64 3.75 10.69
CA MET A 165 -6.74 2.93 10.23
C MET A 165 -6.35 1.47 10.26
N GLU A 166 -7.34 0.63 10.48
CA GLU A 166 -7.26 -0.79 10.25
C GLU A 166 -8.30 -1.18 9.19
N MET A 167 -7.92 -2.13 8.35
CA MET A 167 -8.77 -2.69 7.33
C MET A 167 -8.69 -4.21 7.41
N ASP A 168 -9.82 -4.83 7.66
CA ASP A 168 -10.01 -6.28 7.58
C ASP A 168 -10.80 -6.59 6.32
N ALA A 169 -10.36 -7.54 5.51
CA ALA A 169 -11.11 -7.96 4.35
C ALA A 169 -11.14 -9.47 4.19
N LYS A 170 -12.28 -9.96 3.71
CA LYS A 170 -12.53 -11.38 3.48
C LYS A 170 -13.22 -11.58 2.14
N ARG A 171 -12.79 -12.60 1.41
CA ARG A 171 -13.48 -13.06 0.21
C ARG A 171 -14.75 -13.79 0.64
N ILE A 172 -15.87 -13.41 0.04
CA ILE A 172 -17.20 -13.94 0.35
C ILE A 172 -17.89 -14.58 -0.85
N GLY A 173 -17.13 -14.86 -1.92
CA GLY A 173 -17.60 -15.64 -3.06
C GLY A 173 -17.20 -15.07 -4.41
N ALA A 174 -17.91 -15.45 -5.47
CA ALA A 174 -17.79 -14.86 -6.79
C ALA A 174 -18.49 -13.47 -6.84
N CYS A 175 -18.03 -12.59 -7.74
CA CYS A 175 -18.71 -11.32 -7.95
C CYS A 175 -20.14 -11.53 -8.47
N THR A 176 -21.07 -10.72 -7.98
CA THR A 176 -22.48 -10.82 -8.36
C THR A 176 -22.94 -9.71 -9.29
N GLY A 177 -22.10 -8.69 -9.52
CA GLY A 177 -22.43 -7.49 -10.29
C GLY A 177 -23.29 -6.49 -9.51
N LYS A 178 -23.44 -6.69 -8.19
CA LYS A 178 -24.20 -5.82 -7.26
C LYS A 178 -23.30 -5.13 -6.24
N GLU A 179 -21.99 -5.30 -6.37
CA GLU A 179 -20.97 -4.71 -5.52
C GLU A 179 -20.72 -3.26 -5.94
N GLY A 180 -21.11 -2.29 -5.10
CA GLY A 180 -21.03 -0.86 -5.40
C GLY A 180 -22.37 -0.32 -5.88
N GLY A 181 -23.21 0.08 -4.92
CA GLY A 181 -24.35 0.99 -5.14
C GLY A 181 -23.93 2.41 -4.82
#